data_AF-A0A7S4WFN1-F1
#
_entry.id   AF-A0A7S4WFN1-F1
#
_cell.length_a   1.000
_cell.length_b   1.000
_cell.length_c   1.000
_cell.angle_alpha   90.00
_cell.angle_beta   90.00
_cell.angle_gamma   90.00
#
_symmetry.space_group_name_H-M   'P 1'
#
loop_
_entity.id
_entity.type
_entity.pdbx_description
1 polymer ?
#
loop_
_entity_poly.entity_id
_entity_poly.type
_entity_poly.pdbx_seq_one_letter_code
_entity_poly.pdbx_strand_id
1 'polypeptide(L)'
;MREHMKWCDSVTALLHSVNPSRASAKERLKAIVILAHMVRFHKAVGKRNFIKGHHDEVLKRVGSSPYEVISMCMDTFLVNDGNRGYSQTKQLRDKRVVYLLILYILVASGGGGESDDVRVGSINSFMNECEIPLRDAMMFLTQAGFKVKKGVDGTLSVSLNAPLEFPPPIRPKRGS
;
A
#
# COMPACT_ATOMS: atom_id res chain seq x y z
N MET A 1 -28.44 9.36 -1.62
CA MET A 1 -27.61 8.84 -2.72
C MET A 1 -26.27 8.44 -2.15
N ARG A 2 -25.85 7.18 -2.25
CA ARG A 2 -24.47 6.79 -1.91
C ARG A 2 -23.61 7.18 -3.11
N GLU A 3 -22.76 8.18 -2.98
CA GLU A 3 -21.73 8.43 -4.00
C GLU A 3 -20.89 7.17 -4.14
N HIS A 4 -21.00 6.50 -5.28
CA HIS A 4 -20.09 5.43 -5.65
C HIS A 4 -18.74 6.06 -5.96
N MET A 5 -17.93 6.25 -4.92
CA MET A 5 -16.63 6.90 -5.05
C MET A 5 -15.73 6.08 -5.98
N LYS A 6 -15.33 6.69 -7.09
CA LYS A 6 -14.49 6.11 -8.13
C LYS A 6 -13.19 5.55 -7.53
N TRP A 7 -12.78 4.35 -7.96
CA TRP A 7 -11.44 3.85 -7.65
C TRP A 7 -10.38 4.73 -8.32
N CYS A 8 -9.18 4.78 -7.76
CA CYS A 8 -8.10 5.53 -8.40
C CYS A 8 -7.71 4.86 -9.72
N ASP A 9 -7.21 5.65 -10.68
CA ASP A 9 -7.05 5.21 -12.06
C ASP A 9 -5.99 4.10 -12.15
N SER A 10 -4.94 4.16 -11.32
CA SER A 10 -3.91 3.10 -11.24
C SER A 10 -4.48 1.74 -10.80
N VAL A 11 -5.42 1.71 -9.85
CA VAL A 11 -6.07 0.47 -9.42
C VAL A 11 -7.07 -0.03 -10.46
N THR A 12 -7.75 0.89 -11.14
CA THR A 12 -8.67 0.58 -12.24
C THR A 12 -7.92 -0.03 -13.43
N ALA A 13 -6.75 0.51 -13.78
CA ALA A 13 -5.87 -0.05 -14.80
C ALA A 13 -5.40 -1.48 -14.44
N LEU A 14 -5.09 -1.73 -13.15
CA LEU A 14 -4.75 -3.08 -12.69
C LEU A 14 -5.92 -4.06 -12.89
N LEU A 15 -7.15 -3.64 -12.57
CA LEU A 15 -8.35 -4.46 -12.79
C LEU A 15 -8.51 -4.83 -14.26
N HIS A 16 -8.37 -3.87 -15.18
CA HIS A 16 -8.45 -4.12 -16.61
C HIS A 16 -7.30 -4.97 -17.17
N SER A 17 -6.17 -5.03 -16.47
CA SER A 17 -5.02 -5.87 -16.85
C SER A 17 -5.14 -7.34 -16.45
N VAL A 18 -6.21 -7.73 -15.73
CA VAL A 18 -6.41 -9.12 -15.32
C VAL A 18 -7.00 -9.92 -16.48
N ASN A 19 -6.29 -10.97 -16.89
CA ASN A 19 -6.83 -11.97 -17.80
C ASN A 19 -7.61 -13.03 -16.98
N PRO A 20 -8.94 -13.12 -17.10
CA PRO A 20 -9.77 -14.03 -16.32
C PRO A 20 -9.52 -15.52 -16.64
N SER A 21 -8.88 -15.83 -17.77
CA SER A 21 -8.57 -17.20 -18.17
C SER A 21 -7.36 -17.81 -17.44
N ARG A 22 -6.59 -17.00 -16.66
CA ARG A 22 -5.46 -17.49 -15.87
C ARG A 22 -5.92 -18.06 -14.53
N ALA A 23 -5.28 -19.13 -14.07
CA ALA A 23 -5.58 -19.73 -12.76
C ALA A 23 -5.42 -18.72 -11.60
N SER A 24 -4.43 -17.85 -11.70
CA SER A 24 -4.12 -16.79 -10.73
C SER A 24 -5.07 -15.58 -10.75
N ALA A 25 -6.03 -15.52 -11.68
CA ALA A 25 -6.90 -14.36 -11.85
C ALA A 25 -7.74 -14.06 -10.60
N LYS A 26 -8.24 -15.10 -9.94
CA LYS A 26 -9.09 -14.98 -8.75
C LYS A 26 -8.33 -14.34 -7.58
N GLU A 27 -7.13 -14.82 -7.30
CA GLU A 27 -6.26 -14.32 -6.23
C GLU A 27 -5.85 -12.88 -6.53
N ARG A 28 -5.49 -12.59 -7.79
CA ARG A 28 -5.13 -11.24 -8.23
C ARG A 28 -6.30 -10.26 -8.10
N LEU A 29 -7.51 -10.66 -8.47
CA LEU A 29 -8.72 -9.85 -8.29
C LEU A 29 -9.00 -9.56 -6.81
N LYS A 30 -8.88 -10.56 -5.93
CA LYS A 30 -9.02 -10.36 -4.48
C LYS A 30 -8.00 -9.35 -3.96
N ALA A 31 -6.74 -9.48 -4.39
CA ALA A 31 -5.68 -8.55 -3.99
C ALA A 31 -5.92 -7.12 -4.50
N ILE A 32 -6.43 -6.96 -5.74
CA ILE A 32 -6.85 -5.65 -6.29
C ILE A 32 -7.96 -5.02 -5.44
N VAL A 33 -8.97 -5.81 -5.05
CA VAL A 33 -10.08 -5.33 -4.22
C VAL A 33 -9.58 -4.90 -2.83
N ILE A 34 -8.72 -5.70 -2.20
CA ILE A 34 -8.10 -5.34 -0.91
C ILE A 34 -7.29 -4.05 -1.06
N LEU A 35 -6.50 -3.93 -2.12
CA LEU A 35 -5.71 -2.73 -2.41
C LEU A 35 -6.61 -1.50 -2.57
N ALA A 36 -7.73 -1.60 -3.30
CA ALA A 36 -8.68 -0.51 -3.46
C ALA A 36 -9.24 -0.02 -2.10
N HIS A 37 -9.60 -0.95 -1.22
CA HIS A 37 -10.08 -0.61 0.13
C HIS A 37 -8.98 -0.05 1.02
N MET A 38 -7.75 -0.56 0.91
CA MET A 38 -6.60 -0.06 1.66
C MET A 38 -6.22 1.36 1.23
N VAL A 39 -6.32 1.70 -0.06
CA VAL A 39 -6.15 3.06 -0.59
C VAL A 39 -7.21 3.99 -0.02
N ARG A 40 -8.48 3.56 0.03
CA ARG A 40 -9.56 4.35 0.66
C ARG A 40 -9.28 4.60 2.13
N PHE A 41 -8.90 3.56 2.88
CA PHE A 41 -8.51 3.69 4.28
C PHE A 41 -7.36 4.69 4.45
N HIS A 42 -6.32 4.59 3.63
CA HIS A 42 -5.19 5.51 3.65
C HIS A 42 -5.60 6.96 3.46
N LYS A 43 -6.46 7.24 2.47
CA LYS A 43 -6.96 8.59 2.19
C LYS A 43 -7.87 9.11 3.30
N ALA A 44 -8.76 8.27 3.83
CA ALA A 44 -9.71 8.65 4.87
C ALA A 44 -9.03 8.98 6.21
N VAL A 45 -8.00 8.21 6.57
CA VAL A 45 -7.21 8.46 7.79
C VAL A 45 -6.22 9.61 7.59
N GLY A 46 -5.64 9.71 6.39
CA GLY A 46 -4.68 10.73 6.03
C GLY A 46 -3.41 10.71 6.91
N LYS A 47 -2.82 11.90 7.07
CA LYS A 47 -1.56 12.12 7.82
C LYS A 47 -1.80 12.52 9.29
N ARG A 48 -3.05 12.51 9.77
CA ARG A 48 -3.40 12.97 11.12
C ARG A 48 -2.85 12.00 12.17
N ASN A 49 -2.33 12.55 13.27
CA ASN A 49 -1.87 11.74 14.40
C ASN A 49 -3.03 11.16 15.22
N PHE A 50 -4.22 11.74 15.10
CA PHE A 50 -5.40 11.34 15.85
C PHE A 50 -6.66 11.44 14.99
N ILE A 51 -7.52 10.44 15.13
CA ILE A 51 -8.79 10.26 14.44
C ILE A 51 -9.86 10.18 15.52
N LYS A 52 -10.59 11.28 15.71
CA LYS A 52 -11.71 11.31 16.66
C LYS A 52 -12.83 10.40 16.18
N GLY A 53 -13.46 9.67 17.10
CA GLY A 53 -14.68 8.91 16.84
C GLY A 53 -14.56 7.42 17.12
N HIS A 54 -15.69 6.80 17.44
CA HIS A 54 -15.77 5.35 17.63
C HIS A 54 -15.53 4.58 16.33
N HIS A 55 -15.34 3.26 16.45
CA HIS A 55 -15.04 2.37 15.33
C HIS A 55 -15.96 2.60 14.11
N ASP A 56 -17.28 2.64 14.36
CA ASP A 56 -18.29 2.85 13.32
C ASP A 56 -18.22 4.22 12.65
N GLU A 57 -17.78 5.25 13.36
CA GLU A 57 -17.58 6.58 12.79
C GLU A 57 -16.38 6.61 11.84
N VAL A 58 -15.29 5.91 12.20
CA VAL A 58 -14.13 5.77 11.33
C VAL A 58 -14.51 4.95 10.09
N LEU A 59 -15.26 3.86 10.26
CA LEU A 59 -15.79 3.06 9.14
C LEU A 59 -16.62 3.91 8.17
N LYS A 60 -17.54 4.74 8.71
CA LYS A 60 -18.33 5.66 7.90
C LYS A 60 -17.48 6.65 7.09
N ARG A 61 -16.33 7.09 7.62
CA ARG A 61 -15.38 7.97 6.89
C ARG A 61 -14.68 7.25 5.74
N VAL A 62 -14.41 5.95 5.90
CA VAL A 62 -13.82 5.12 4.83
C VAL A 62 -14.84 4.76 3.75
N GLY A 63 -16.13 4.87 4.06
CA GLY A 63 -17.24 4.73 3.13
C GLY A 63 -17.67 3.26 2.94
N SER A 64 -18.16 2.93 1.75
CA SER A 64 -18.73 1.62 1.38
C SER A 64 -17.67 0.52 1.23
N SER A 65 -16.87 0.28 2.26
CA SER A 65 -15.88 -0.80 2.31
C SER A 65 -16.35 -1.92 3.22
N PRO A 66 -16.02 -3.20 2.92
CA PRO A 66 -16.33 -4.32 3.80
C PRO A 66 -15.79 -4.07 5.21
N TYR A 67 -16.63 -4.32 6.22
CA TYR A 67 -16.32 -4.07 7.61
C TYR A 67 -15.00 -4.75 8.00
N GLU A 68 -14.87 -6.04 7.66
CA GLU A 68 -13.75 -6.90 8.04
C GLU A 68 -12.42 -6.37 7.48
N VAL A 69 -12.42 -5.84 6.25
CA VAL A 69 -11.21 -5.31 5.62
C VAL A 69 -10.75 -4.03 6.31
N ILE A 70 -11.69 -3.14 6.65
CA ILE A 70 -11.35 -1.88 7.30
C ILE A 70 -11.03 -2.07 8.77
N SER A 71 -11.74 -2.93 9.50
CA SER A 71 -11.41 -3.29 10.87
C SER A 71 -10.00 -3.85 10.96
N MET A 72 -9.63 -4.77 10.06
CA MET A 72 -8.25 -5.27 9.96
C MET A 72 -7.22 -4.15 9.72
N CYS A 73 -7.52 -3.19 8.83
CA CYS A 73 -6.66 -2.04 8.60
C CYS A 73 -6.52 -1.16 9.86
N MET A 74 -7.63 -0.94 10.58
CA MET A 74 -7.62 -0.18 11.83
C MET A 74 -6.77 -0.87 12.89
N ASP A 75 -6.96 -2.17 13.09
CA ASP A 75 -6.21 -2.95 14.07
C ASP A 75 -4.71 -3.04 13.74
N THR A 76 -4.37 -3.01 12.44
CA THR A 76 -2.98 -3.12 11.97
C THR A 76 -2.22 -1.80 12.00
N PHE A 77 -2.91 -0.68 11.74
CA PHE A 77 -2.29 0.62 11.46
C PHE A 77 -2.69 1.75 12.40
N LEU A 78 -3.55 1.50 13.39
CA LEU A 78 -3.99 2.46 14.39
C LEU A 78 -3.90 1.85 15.80
N VAL A 79 -3.87 2.71 16.81
CA VAL A 79 -4.00 2.33 18.22
C VAL A 79 -5.32 2.88 18.73
N ASN A 80 -6.17 1.99 19.26
CA ASN A 80 -7.43 2.37 19.87
C ASN A 80 -7.16 3.11 21.21
N ASP A 81 -7.60 4.36 21.32
CA ASP A 81 -7.51 5.21 22.51
C ASP A 81 -8.84 5.20 23.31
N GLY A 82 -9.56 4.07 23.24
CA GLY A 82 -10.85 3.85 23.86
C GLY A 82 -11.95 4.72 23.27
N ASN A 83 -12.74 5.38 24.12
CA ASN A 83 -13.87 6.20 23.70
C ASN A 83 -13.47 7.52 23.01
N ARG A 84 -12.17 7.85 22.96
CA ARG A 84 -11.68 9.09 22.34
C ARG A 84 -11.51 8.94 20.83
N GLY A 85 -11.15 7.74 20.38
CA GLY A 85 -10.93 7.40 18.97
C GLY A 85 -9.63 6.66 18.76
N TYR A 86 -8.92 6.98 17.69
CA TYR A 86 -7.74 6.23 17.25
C TYR A 86 -6.53 7.15 17.10
N SER A 87 -5.40 6.73 17.65
CA SER A 87 -4.12 7.40 17.45
C SER A 87 -3.28 6.68 16.39
N GLN A 88 -2.40 7.44 15.75
CA GLN A 88 -1.48 6.92 14.76
C GLN A 88 -0.09 7.51 14.95
N THR A 89 0.87 6.65 15.27
CA THR A 89 2.29 7.01 15.34
C THR A 89 2.90 7.13 13.94
N LYS A 90 4.08 7.76 13.84
CA LYS A 90 4.83 7.81 12.58
C LYS A 90 5.13 6.40 12.06
N GLN A 91 5.53 5.49 12.94
CA GLN A 91 5.85 4.10 12.60
C GLN A 91 4.66 3.38 11.98
N LEU A 92 3.44 3.60 12.50
CA LEU A 92 2.23 3.00 11.93
C LEU A 92 1.83 3.63 10.59
N ARG A 93 2.10 4.92 10.37
CA ARG A 93 1.94 5.57 9.06
C ARG A 93 2.90 4.97 8.03
N ASP A 94 4.17 4.88 8.39
CA ASP A 94 5.23 4.35 7.55
C ASP A 94 4.94 2.88 7.19
N LYS A 95 4.56 2.07 8.20
CA LYS A 95 4.10 0.68 8.02
C LYS A 95 2.93 0.58 7.02
N ARG A 96 1.92 1.45 7.14
CA ARG A 96 0.78 1.48 6.20
C ARG A 96 1.23 1.77 4.76
N VAL A 97 2.15 2.73 4.58
CA VAL A 97 2.70 3.07 3.26
C VAL A 97 3.48 1.89 2.67
N VAL A 98 4.33 1.24 3.46
CA VAL A 98 5.08 0.04 3.04
C VAL A 98 4.11 -1.04 2.52
N TYR A 99 3.06 -1.36 3.28
CA TYR A 99 2.09 -2.39 2.88
C TYR A 99 1.33 -2.02 1.60
N LEU A 100 0.95 -0.74 1.42
CA LEU A 100 0.32 -0.27 0.17
C LEU A 100 1.22 -0.45 -1.04
N LEU A 101 2.49 -0.05 -0.92
CA LEU A 101 3.47 -0.15 -1.99
C LEU A 101 3.73 -1.61 -2.35
N ILE A 102 3.95 -2.48 -1.36
CA ILE A 102 4.17 -3.91 -1.59
C ILE A 102 2.96 -4.55 -2.26
N LEU A 103 1.75 -4.31 -1.75
CA LEU A 103 0.54 -4.90 -2.31
C LEU A 103 0.30 -4.43 -3.75
N TYR A 104 0.52 -3.14 -4.05
CA TYR A 104 0.45 -2.64 -5.42
C TYR A 104 1.44 -3.35 -6.33
N ILE A 105 2.70 -3.51 -5.91
CA ILE A 105 3.75 -4.14 -6.71
C ILE A 105 3.45 -5.61 -6.97
N LEU A 106 2.99 -6.35 -5.96
CA LEU A 106 2.61 -7.75 -6.10
C LEU A 106 1.48 -7.92 -7.15
N VAL A 107 0.50 -7.04 -7.11
CA VAL A 107 -0.62 -7.09 -8.08
C VAL A 107 -0.19 -6.62 -9.48
N ALA A 108 0.64 -5.58 -9.56
CA ALA A 108 1.09 -4.98 -10.82
C ALA A 108 2.06 -5.86 -11.60
N SER A 109 2.92 -6.62 -10.91
CA SER A 109 3.83 -7.59 -11.52
C SER A 109 3.12 -8.82 -12.11
N GLY A 110 1.80 -8.97 -11.89
CA GLY A 110 1.05 -10.16 -12.28
C GLY A 110 1.07 -11.26 -11.21
N GLY A 111 1.51 -10.94 -9.99
CA GLY A 111 1.67 -11.87 -8.88
C GLY A 111 0.42 -12.66 -8.54
N GLY A 112 0.58 -13.98 -8.60
CA GLY A 112 -0.36 -15.02 -8.21
C GLY A 112 0.26 -16.42 -8.27
N GLY A 113 1.56 -16.52 -7.94
CA GLY A 113 2.24 -17.81 -7.70
C GLY A 113 3.11 -18.39 -8.83
N GLU A 114 3.23 -17.75 -9.99
CA GLU A 114 3.87 -18.38 -11.18
C GLU A 114 5.21 -17.78 -11.62
N SER A 115 5.64 -16.60 -11.14
CA SER A 115 6.99 -16.06 -11.46
C SER A 115 7.79 -15.75 -10.20
N ASP A 116 9.03 -16.25 -10.18
CA ASP A 116 10.01 -16.00 -9.11
C ASP A 116 10.52 -14.56 -9.09
N ASP A 117 10.32 -13.82 -10.19
CA ASP A 117 10.69 -12.42 -10.33
C ASP A 117 9.47 -11.51 -10.30
N VAL A 118 9.41 -10.62 -9.31
CA VAL A 118 8.44 -9.54 -9.22
C VAL A 118 9.08 -8.30 -9.83
N ARG A 119 8.53 -7.77 -10.92
CA ARG A 119 9.05 -6.56 -11.56
C ARG A 119 7.93 -5.63 -12.03
N VAL A 120 8.09 -4.34 -11.76
CA VAL A 120 7.17 -3.29 -12.21
C VAL A 120 7.96 -2.13 -12.80
N GLY A 121 7.62 -1.75 -14.04
CA GLY A 121 8.34 -0.74 -14.80
C GLY A 121 8.14 0.69 -14.29
N SER A 122 6.99 0.99 -13.69
CA SER A 122 6.72 2.28 -13.05
C SER A 122 5.66 2.13 -11.98
N ILE A 123 5.86 2.73 -10.81
CA ILE A 123 4.83 2.86 -9.76
C ILE A 123 4.38 4.31 -9.54
N ASN A 124 4.81 5.24 -10.39
CA ASN A 124 4.63 6.69 -10.19
C ASN A 124 3.17 7.11 -10.13
N SER A 125 2.32 6.60 -11.02
CA SER A 125 0.89 6.95 -11.03
C SER A 125 0.23 6.61 -9.69
N PHE A 126 0.53 5.43 -9.15
CA PHE A 126 0.00 4.99 -7.87
C PHE A 126 0.54 5.81 -6.69
N MET A 127 1.85 6.11 -6.68
CA MET A 127 2.45 6.96 -5.65
C MET A 127 1.81 8.36 -5.63
N ASN A 128 1.61 8.95 -6.81
CA ASN A 128 1.00 10.28 -6.95
C ASN A 128 -0.44 10.27 -6.46
N GLU A 129 -1.24 9.27 -6.85
CA GLU A 129 -2.63 9.13 -6.41
C GLU A 129 -2.77 8.92 -4.89
N CYS A 130 -1.75 8.33 -4.25
CA CYS A 130 -1.69 8.10 -2.80
C CYS A 130 -0.90 9.18 -2.05
N GLU A 131 -0.43 10.23 -2.73
CA GLU A 131 0.39 11.30 -2.16
C GLU A 131 1.64 10.80 -1.40
N ILE A 132 2.25 9.72 -1.90
CA ILE A 132 3.46 9.12 -1.33
C ILE A 132 4.69 9.82 -1.92
N PRO A 133 5.53 10.48 -1.11
CA PRO A 133 6.74 11.12 -1.62
C PRO A 133 7.72 10.10 -2.22
N LEU A 134 8.33 10.45 -3.35
CA LEU A 134 9.30 9.60 -4.06
C LEU A 134 10.40 9.09 -3.12
N ARG A 135 10.95 9.97 -2.28
CA ARG A 135 12.01 9.64 -1.31
C ARG A 135 11.56 8.56 -0.33
N ASP A 136 10.34 8.68 0.17
CA ASP A 136 9.79 7.74 1.16
C ASP A 136 9.53 6.38 0.52
N ALA A 137 8.93 6.36 -0.68
CA ALA A 137 8.72 5.13 -1.43
C ALA A 137 10.04 4.39 -1.72
N MET A 138 11.07 5.12 -2.19
CA MET A 138 12.41 4.55 -2.41
C MET A 138 12.98 3.93 -1.13
N MET A 139 12.92 4.66 -0.02
CA MET A 139 13.44 4.21 1.26
C MET A 139 12.69 2.97 1.76
N PHE A 140 11.36 3.00 1.78
CA PHE A 140 10.52 1.91 2.26
C PHE A 140 10.67 0.64 1.42
N LEU A 141 10.73 0.77 0.10
CA LEU A 141 10.88 -0.38 -0.79
C LEU A 141 12.28 -1.00 -0.68
N THR A 142 13.32 -0.17 -0.57
CA THR A 142 14.68 -0.67 -0.32
C THR A 142 14.77 -1.41 1.02
N GLN A 143 14.13 -0.89 2.07
CA GLN A 143 14.06 -1.55 3.38
C GLN A 143 13.27 -2.87 3.34
N ALA A 144 12.27 -2.96 2.46
CA ALA A 144 11.51 -4.19 2.21
C ALA A 144 12.23 -5.19 1.28
N GLY A 145 13.47 -4.93 0.87
CA GLY A 145 14.28 -5.82 0.04
C GLY A 145 14.12 -5.65 -1.47
N PHE A 146 13.35 -4.64 -1.93
CA PHE A 146 13.22 -4.37 -3.35
C PHE A 146 14.47 -3.69 -3.91
N LYS A 147 14.85 -4.08 -5.12
CA LYS A 147 15.78 -3.33 -5.96
C LYS A 147 15.02 -2.18 -6.61
N VAL A 148 15.37 -0.96 -6.22
CA VAL A 148 14.70 0.27 -6.66
C VAL A 148 15.61 1.02 -7.64
N LYS A 149 15.10 1.31 -8.84
CA LYS A 149 15.82 2.09 -9.87
C LYS A 149 15.02 3.32 -10.25
N LYS A 150 15.64 4.50 -10.05
CA LYS A 150 15.10 5.80 -10.44
C LYS A 150 15.62 6.17 -11.84
N GLY A 151 14.71 6.36 -12.79
CA GLY A 151 14.99 6.88 -14.13
C GLY A 151 15.31 8.37 -14.13
N VAL A 152 15.89 8.84 -15.23
CA VAL A 152 16.26 10.26 -15.44
C VAL A 152 15.03 11.16 -15.45
N ASP A 153 13.92 10.65 -15.96
CA ASP A 153 12.58 11.25 -15.97
C ASP A 153 11.87 11.21 -14.60
N GLY A 154 12.50 10.64 -13.58
CA GLY A 154 11.90 10.41 -12.28
C GLY A 154 11.00 9.18 -12.20
N THR A 155 10.95 8.33 -13.24
CA THR A 155 10.24 7.06 -13.21
C THR A 155 10.85 6.11 -12.17
N LEU A 156 10.04 5.61 -11.25
CA LEU A 156 10.47 4.65 -10.24
C LEU A 156 10.10 3.23 -10.66
N SER A 157 11.11 2.47 -11.06
CA SER A 157 10.98 1.04 -11.37
C SER A 157 11.49 0.19 -10.21
N VAL A 158 10.85 -0.96 -10.00
CA VAL A 158 11.05 -1.79 -8.81
C VAL A 158 11.09 -3.25 -9.20
N SER A 159 11.98 -4.01 -8.56
CA SER A 159 11.98 -5.47 -8.67
C SER A 159 12.31 -6.15 -7.34
N LEU A 160 11.82 -7.37 -7.17
CA LEU A 160 12.14 -8.26 -6.07
C LEU A 160 12.55 -9.60 -6.68
N ASN A 161 13.73 -10.08 -6.32
CA ASN A 161 14.25 -11.35 -6.78
C ASN A 161 14.37 -12.28 -5.57
N ALA A 162 14.18 -13.58 -5.78
CA ALA A 162 14.50 -14.60 -4.80
C ALA A 162 15.96 -15.12 -4.98
N PRO A 163 16.72 -15.39 -3.91
CA PRO A 163 16.38 -15.16 -2.50
C PRO A 163 16.35 -13.66 -2.15
N LEU A 164 15.58 -13.30 -1.11
CA LEU A 164 15.48 -11.91 -0.66
C LEU A 164 16.83 -11.40 -0.18
N GLU A 165 17.34 -10.35 -0.83
CA GLU A 165 18.55 -9.63 -0.42
C GLU A 165 18.15 -8.43 0.45
N PHE A 166 18.38 -8.54 1.77
CA PHE A 166 18.20 -7.41 2.67
C PHE A 166 19.48 -6.56 2.73
N PRO A 167 19.38 -5.22 2.71
CA PRO A 167 20.55 -4.38 2.90
C PRO A 167 21.17 -4.63 4.28
N PRO A 168 22.50 -4.56 4.41
CA PRO A 168 23.15 -4.73 5.71
C PRO A 168 22.65 -3.68 6.71
N PRO A 169 22.50 -4.02 8.00
CA PRO A 169 22.03 -3.08 9.00
C PRO A 169 22.95 -1.86 9.06
N ILE A 170 22.36 -0.66 8.99
CA ILE A 170 23.10 0.60 9.10
C ILE A 170 23.66 0.69 10.52
N ARG A 171 24.96 0.40 10.66
CA ARG A 171 25.66 0.61 11.92
C ARG A 171 25.90 2.12 12.07
N PRO A 172 25.45 2.76 13.16
CA PRO A 172 25.83 4.14 13.43
C PRO A 172 27.36 4.19 13.51
N LYS A 173 27.98 5.14 12.79
CA LYS A 173 29.41 5.42 12.97
C LYS A 173 29.62 5.81 14.43
N ARG A 174 30.26 4.95 15.21
CA ARG A 174 30.78 5.33 16.53
C ARG A 174 31.90 6.34 16.28
N GLY A 175 31.65 7.60 16.59
CA GLY A 175 32.65 8.66 16.70
C GLY A 175 33.18 9.20 15.37
N SER A 176 32.79 10.43 15.05
CA SER A 176 33.66 11.43 14.45
C SER A 176 33.42 12.74 15.18
#